data_AF-A0A816HLE4-F1
#
_entry.id   AF-A0A816HLE4-F1
#
_cell.length_a   1.000
_cell.length_b   1.000
_cell.length_c   1.000
_cell.angle_alpha   90.00
_cell.angle_beta   90.00
_cell.angle_gamma   90.00
#
_symmetry.space_group_name_H-M   'P 1'
#
loop_
_entity.id
_entity.type
_entity.pdbx_description
1 polymer ?
#
loop_
_entity_poly.entity_id
_entity_poly.type
_entity_poly.pdbx_seq_one_letter_code
_entity_poly.pdbx_strand_id
1 'polypeptide(L)' 'ASLADKHRSGRPVEFDDDALQALLDANPRQSTRELAEQLDCSHTTVE' A
#
# COMPACT_ATOMS: atom_id res chain seq x y z
N ALA A 1 0.04 19.23 26.58
CA ALA A 1 1.08 19.08 25.55
C ALA A 1 0.44 18.39 24.36
N SER A 2 0.32 19.08 23.23
CA SER A 2 -0.35 18.57 22.05
C SER A 2 0.62 17.69 21.27
N LEU A 3 0.34 16.40 21.14
CA LEU A 3 1.00 15.50 20.19
C LEU A 3 0.57 15.93 18.79
N ALA A 4 1.21 16.96 18.25
CA ALA A 4 1.08 17.26 16.83
C ALA A 4 1.86 16.18 16.08
N ASP A 5 1.15 15.22 15.50
CA ASP A 5 1.67 14.30 14.49
C ASP A 5 2.32 15.13 13.38
N LYS A 6 3.64 15.26 13.48
CA LYS A 6 4.46 15.91 12.47
C LYS A 6 4.38 15.00 11.25
N HIS A 7 3.98 15.55 10.11
CA HIS A 7 3.98 14.83 8.83
C HIS A 7 5.36 14.17 8.68
N ARG A 8 5.41 12.83 8.75
CA ARG A 8 6.67 12.10 8.78
C ARG A 8 7.35 12.29 7.43
N SER A 9 8.28 13.25 7.35
CA SER A 9 9.14 13.48 6.18
C SER A 9 10.20 12.38 6.00
N GLY A 10 9.92 11.15 6.45
CA GLY A 10 10.61 9.99 5.89
C GLY A 10 10.29 9.94 4.41
N ARG A 11 11.20 9.42 3.58
CA ARG A 11 10.95 9.23 2.15
C ARG A 11 9.53 8.68 1.98
N PRO A 12 8.63 9.35 1.24
CA PRO A 12 7.38 8.73 0.88
C PRO A 12 7.78 7.44 0.17
N VAL A 13 7.58 6.30 0.81
CA VAL A 13 7.23 5.13 0.04
C VAL A 13 5.78 5.44 -0.29
N GLU A 14 5.59 6.28 -1.30
CA GLU A 14 4.30 6.41 -1.96
C GLU A 14 3.97 4.99 -2.40
N PHE A 15 3.01 4.40 -1.70
CA PHE A 15 2.41 3.18 -2.17
C PHE A 15 1.53 3.57 -3.34
N ASP A 16 1.74 2.94 -4.49
CA ASP A 16 0.96 3.23 -5.69
C ASP A 16 -0.46 2.66 -5.55
N ASP A 17 -1.35 3.45 -4.94
CA ASP A 17 -2.77 3.10 -4.78
C ASP A 17 -3.43 2.80 -6.14
N ASP A 18 -3.03 3.53 -7.19
CA ASP A 18 -3.48 3.29 -8.57
C ASP A 18 -3.05 1.89 -9.08
N ALA A 19 -1.85 1.44 -8.73
CA ALA A 19 -1.36 0.13 -9.12
C ALA A 19 -2.12 -0.99 -8.39
N LEU A 20 -2.41 -0.80 -7.10
CA LEU A 20 -3.27 -1.72 -6.35
C LEU A 20 -4.68 -1.79 -6.96
N GLN A 21 -5.25 -0.64 -7.30
CA GLN A 21 -6.59 -0.56 -7.88
C GLN A 21 -6.66 -1.26 -9.24
N ALA A 22 -5.61 -1.15 -10.08
CA ALA A 22 -5.52 -1.85 -11.35
C ALA A 22 -5.44 -3.37 -11.20
N LEU A 23 -4.72 -3.87 -10.19
CA LEU A 23 -4.67 -5.30 -9.88
C LEU A 23 -6.03 -5.84 -9.40
N LEU A 24 -6.74 -5.07 -8.57
CA LEU A 24 -8.08 -5.41 -8.11
C LEU A 24 -9.11 -5.39 -9.26
N ASP A 25 -8.98 -4.48 -10.21
CA ASP A 25 -9.83 -4.45 -11.42
C ASP A 25 -9.58 -5.67 -12.31
N ALA A 26 -8.31 -6.03 -12.50
CA ALA A 26 -7.92 -7.20 -13.29
C ALA A 26 -8.36 -8.52 -12.64
N ASN A 27 -8.20 -8.66 -11.32
CA ASN A 27 -8.63 -9.85 -10.58
C ASN A 27 -9.05 -9.53 -9.13
N PRO A 28 -10.35 -9.31 -8.87
CA PRO A 28 -10.82 -8.92 -7.53
C PRO A 28 -10.79 -10.06 -6.51
N ARG A 29 -10.38 -11.28 -6.90
CA ARG A 29 -10.30 -12.46 -6.01
C ARG A 29 -8.89 -12.75 -5.50
N GLN A 30 -7.90 -11.91 -5.81
CA GLN A 30 -6.53 -12.09 -5.31
C GLN A 30 -6.46 -11.88 -3.80
N SER A 31 -5.58 -12.62 -3.15
CA SER A 31 -5.26 -12.38 -1.75
C SER A 31 -4.36 -11.15 -1.60
N THR A 32 -4.43 -10.51 -0.42
CA THR A 32 -3.58 -9.38 -0.03
C THR A 32 -2.09 -9.69 -0.18
N ARG A 33 -1.71 -10.95 0.03
CA ARG A 33 -0.34 -11.44 -0.15
C ARG A 33 0.07 -11.46 -1.63
N GLU A 34 -0.79 -11.96 -2.52
CA GLU A 34 -0.52 -11.97 -3.96
C GLU A 34 -0.45 -10.54 -4.53
N LEU A 35 -1.28 -9.62 -4.03
CA LEU A 35 -1.21 -8.21 -4.41
C LEU A 35 0.10 -7.58 -3.94
N ALA A 36 0.52 -7.86 -2.71
CA ALA A 36 1.78 -7.36 -2.16
C ALA A 36 3.00 -7.93 -2.90
N GLU A 37 2.98 -9.22 -3.28
CA GLU A 37 4.04 -9.83 -4.10
C GLU A 37 4.12 -9.18 -5.49
N GLN A 38 2.99 -8.80 -6.10
CA GLN A 38 2.98 -8.11 -7.39
C GLN A 38 3.43 -6.65 -7.29
N LEU A 39 3.21 -6.00 -6.15
CA LEU A 39 3.60 -4.61 -5.88
C LEU A 39 4.99 -4.50 -5.22
N ASP A 40 5.72 -5.63 -5.11
CA ASP A 40 7.02 -5.74 -4.44
C ASP A 40 7.02 -5.09 -3.04
N CYS A 41 5.91 -5.24 -2.32
CA CYS A 41 5.70 -4.63 -1.02
C CYS A 41 5.38 -5.68 0.05
N SER A 42 5.42 -5.27 1.32
CA SER A 42 5.00 -6.15 2.41
C SER A 42 3.48 -6.23 2.46
N HIS A 43 2.92 -7.42 2.73
CA HIS A 43 1.47 -7.62 2.91
C HIS A 43 0.83 -6.62 3.89
N THR A 44 1.55 -6.23 4.95
CA THR A 44 1.15 -5.19 5.91
C THR A 44 0.95 -3.79 5.30
N THR A 45 1.39 -3.57 4.06
CA THR A 45 1.18 -2.32 3.30
C THR A 45 -0.19 -2.31 2.62
N VAL A 46 -0.74 -3.50 2.34
CA VAL A 46 -2.00 -3.70 1.61
C VAL A 46 -3.15 -4.12 2.57
N GLU A 47 -2.83 -4.62 3.76
CA GLU A 47 -3.79 -5.02 4.83
C GLU A 47 -4.50 -3.85 5.54
#